data_AF-A8GA00-F1
#
_entry.id   AF-A8GA00-F1
#
_cell.length_a   1.000
_cell.length_b   1.000
_cell.length_c   1.000
_cell.angle_alpha   90.00
_cell.angle_beta   90.00
_cell.angle_gamma   90.00
#
_symmetry.space_group_name_H-M   'P 1'
#
loop_
_entity.id
_entity.type
_entity.pdbx_description
1 polymer ?
#
loop_
_entity_poly.entity_id
_entity_poly.type
_entity_poly.pdbx_seq_one_letter_code
_entity_poly.pdbx_strand_id
1 'polypeptide(L)'
;MAIASGKQMTRGFFDYLEGLGMEKKKIYLFCSAGMSTSLLVSKMKAQAEKYEVPVIIAAYPEALAAEKGAEADLILLGPQIAYTLAEVQKQLPNKPVEVIDSALYGKLDGLGVLKAAVATIKKANQ
;
A
#
# COMPACT_ATOMS: atom_id res chain seq x y z
N MET A 1 -17.48 -1.15 37.07
CA MET A 1 -17.13 -2.34 36.25
C MET A 1 -16.74 -1.82 34.87
N ALA A 2 -15.44 -1.57 34.65
CA ALA A 2 -14.93 -0.95 33.44
C ALA A 2 -14.51 -2.03 32.45
N ILE A 3 -15.26 -2.18 31.36
CA ILE A 3 -14.85 -2.95 30.18
C ILE A 3 -14.22 -1.99 29.18
N ALA A 4 -12.96 -1.61 29.44
CA ALA A 4 -12.10 -0.95 28.47
C ALA A 4 -11.09 -1.97 27.94
N SER A 5 -11.53 -2.83 27.02
CA SER A 5 -10.64 -3.72 26.28
C SER A 5 -10.94 -3.57 24.80
N GLY A 6 -10.02 -2.97 24.04
CA GLY A 6 -10.05 -2.96 22.58
C GLY A 6 -9.70 -1.66 21.85
N LYS A 7 -9.50 -0.51 22.53
CA LYS A 7 -9.40 0.81 21.85
C LYS A 7 -8.05 1.53 21.92
N GLN A 8 -6.99 0.90 22.43
CA GLN A 8 -5.74 1.61 22.74
C GLN A 8 -4.69 1.66 21.62
N MET A 9 -4.92 1.08 20.44
CA MET A 9 -3.91 1.05 19.38
C MET A 9 -4.47 1.49 18.02
N THR A 10 -5.14 2.64 17.91
CA THR A 10 -5.55 3.16 16.58
C THR A 10 -5.64 4.69 16.48
N ARG A 11 -5.87 5.45 17.55
CA ARG A 11 -6.20 6.88 17.39
C ARG A 11 -5.01 7.75 16.93
N GLY A 12 -3.86 7.66 17.61
CA GLY A 12 -2.71 8.52 17.30
C GLY A 12 -2.01 8.26 15.95
N PHE A 13 -2.10 7.05 15.39
CA PHE A 13 -1.56 6.77 14.05
C PHE A 13 -2.47 7.31 12.95
N PHE A 14 -3.78 7.38 13.22
CA PHE A 14 -4.79 7.77 12.25
C PHE A 14 -5.11 9.28 12.28
N ASP A 15 -5.15 9.90 13.47
CA ASP A 15 -5.21 11.36 13.61
C ASP A 15 -3.98 12.03 12.95
N TYR A 16 -2.85 11.31 12.84
CA TYR A 16 -1.65 11.75 12.10
C TYR A 16 -1.84 11.75 10.57
N LEU A 17 -2.70 10.88 10.04
CA LEU A 17 -3.01 10.83 8.61
C LEU A 17 -3.96 11.95 8.18
N GLU A 18 -4.79 12.43 9.11
CA GLU A 18 -5.66 13.59 8.93
C GLU A 18 -4.87 14.92 8.86
N GLY A 19 -3.67 14.96 9.45
CA GLY A 19 -2.76 16.12 9.41
C GLY A 19 -1.98 16.30 8.10
N LEU A 20 -2.04 15.34 7.17
CA LEU A 20 -1.50 15.47 5.82
C LEU A 20 -2.59 16.08 4.92
N GLY A 21 -2.47 17.38 4.65
CA GLY A 21 -3.41 18.16 3.82
C GLY A 21 -3.92 17.38 2.60
N MET A 22 -5.23 17.46 2.40
CA MET A 22 -6.03 16.62 1.51
C MET A 22 -5.50 16.48 0.07
N GLU A 23 -4.69 15.46 -0.17
CA GLU A 23 -4.64 14.74 -1.44
C GLU A 23 -4.57 13.24 -1.16
N LYS A 24 -5.49 12.47 -1.75
CA LYS A 24 -5.50 11.02 -1.56
C LYS A 24 -4.24 10.41 -2.20
N LYS A 25 -3.41 9.74 -1.40
CA LYS A 25 -2.18 9.11 -1.88
C LYS A 25 -2.47 7.86 -2.71
N LYS A 26 -1.83 7.74 -3.86
CA LYS A 26 -2.02 6.63 -4.80
C LYS A 26 -1.03 5.50 -4.50
N ILE A 27 -1.56 4.35 -4.08
CA ILE A 27 -0.82 3.11 -3.84
C ILE A 27 -1.16 2.13 -4.96
N TYR A 28 -0.24 1.90 -5.89
CA TYR A 28 -0.46 1.01 -7.03
C TYR A 28 0.33 -0.28 -6.86
N LEU A 29 -0.38 -1.41 -6.97
CA LEU A 29 0.18 -2.75 -6.88
C LEU A 29 0.43 -3.29 -8.29
N PHE A 30 1.60 -3.85 -8.53
CA PHE A 30 1.94 -4.52 -9.79
C PHE A 30 2.21 -5.99 -9.54
N CYS A 31 1.65 -6.86 -10.36
CA CYS A 31 1.80 -8.30 -10.24
C CYS A 31 1.69 -8.98 -11.61
N SER A 32 1.95 -10.28 -11.68
CA SER A 32 1.89 -11.13 -12.88
C SER A 32 0.47 -11.35 -13.44
N ALA A 33 -0.50 -10.51 -13.06
CA ALA A 33 -1.94 -10.62 -13.29
C ALA A 33 -2.59 -11.85 -12.63
N GLY A 34 -3.55 -11.64 -11.71
CA GLY A 34 -4.26 -12.75 -11.05
C GLY A 34 -5.39 -12.34 -10.10
N MET A 35 -6.25 -13.31 -9.75
CA MET A 35 -7.36 -13.11 -8.79
C MET A 35 -6.87 -12.77 -7.38
N SER A 36 -5.70 -13.27 -6.97
CA SER A 36 -5.14 -13.06 -5.62
C SER A 36 -4.81 -11.59 -5.34
N THR A 37 -4.29 -10.86 -6.33
CA THR A 37 -3.97 -9.43 -6.20
C THR A 37 -5.25 -8.60 -6.07
N SER A 38 -6.30 -8.96 -6.82
CA SER A 38 -7.61 -8.30 -6.74
C SER A 38 -8.24 -8.47 -5.35
N LEU A 39 -8.13 -9.65 -4.76
CA LEU A 39 -8.63 -9.92 -3.42
C LEU A 39 -7.86 -9.15 -2.35
N LEU A 40 -6.52 -9.11 -2.42
CA LEU A 40 -5.71 -8.31 -1.52
C LEU A 40 -6.06 -6.82 -1.62
N VAL A 41 -6.17 -6.26 -2.83
CA VAL A 41 -6.59 -4.86 -3.04
C VAL A 41 -7.96 -4.59 -2.44
N SER A 42 -8.93 -5.49 -2.63
CA SER A 42 -10.25 -5.35 -2.01
C SER A 42 -10.17 -5.31 -0.48
N LYS A 43 -9.36 -6.18 0.13
CA LYS A 43 -9.13 -6.18 1.59
C LYS A 43 -8.44 -4.89 2.04
N MET A 44 -7.43 -4.41 1.31
CA MET A 44 -6.75 -3.15 1.63
C MET A 44 -7.73 -1.96 1.56
N LYS A 45 -8.55 -1.87 0.51
CA LYS A 45 -9.59 -0.83 0.36
C LYS A 45 -10.57 -0.84 1.53
N ALA A 46 -11.05 -2.02 1.93
CA ALA A 46 -11.95 -2.16 3.07
C ALA A 46 -11.31 -1.68 4.39
N GLN A 47 -10.01 -1.91 4.59
CA GLN A 47 -9.31 -1.36 5.76
C GLN A 47 -9.09 0.15 5.64
N ALA A 48 -8.72 0.65 4.47
CA ALA A 48 -8.56 2.08 4.22
C ALA A 48 -9.88 2.83 4.48
N GLU A 49 -11.02 2.28 4.04
CA GLU A 49 -12.35 2.83 4.32
C GLU A 49 -12.71 2.73 5.81
N LYS A 50 -12.54 1.55 6.42
CA LYS A 50 -12.85 1.31 7.84
C LYS A 50 -12.15 2.28 8.79
N TYR A 51 -10.93 2.68 8.44
CA TYR A 51 -10.13 3.56 9.25
C TYR A 51 -9.91 4.94 8.60
N GLU A 52 -10.66 5.27 7.56
CA GLU A 52 -10.66 6.59 6.91
C GLU A 52 -9.27 7.04 6.43
N VAL A 53 -8.43 6.10 5.96
CA VAL A 53 -7.13 6.42 5.34
C VAL A 53 -7.37 7.09 3.98
N PRO A 54 -6.83 8.29 3.73
CA PRO A 54 -6.98 8.99 2.45
C PRO A 54 -6.05 8.40 1.37
N VAL A 55 -6.32 7.19 0.92
CA VAL A 55 -5.56 6.51 -0.13
C VAL A 55 -6.44 6.03 -1.28
N ILE A 56 -5.87 6.00 -2.48
CA ILE A 56 -6.41 5.34 -3.67
C ILE A 56 -5.57 4.10 -3.92
N ILE A 57 -6.20 2.93 -3.94
CA ILE A 57 -5.52 1.65 -4.11
C ILE A 57 -5.98 1.02 -5.41
N ALA A 58 -5.04 0.64 -6.27
CA ALA A 58 -5.32 -0.05 -7.53
C ALA A 58 -4.28 -1.13 -7.79
N ALA A 59 -4.63 -2.12 -8.61
CA ALA A 59 -3.70 -3.13 -9.09
C ALA A 59 -3.65 -3.11 -10.62
N TYR A 60 -2.46 -3.35 -11.16
CA TYR A 60 -2.19 -3.41 -12.59
C TYR A 60 -1.27 -4.60 -12.91
N PRO A 61 -1.24 -5.07 -14.18
CA PRO A 61 -0.22 -5.99 -14.66
C PRO A 61 1.18 -5.36 -14.58
N GLU A 62 2.21 -6.18 -14.38
CA GLU A 62 3.62 -5.75 -14.35
C GLU A 62 4.03 -4.93 -15.57
N ALA A 63 3.48 -5.25 -16.75
CA ALA A 63 3.78 -4.55 -18.01
C ALA A 63 3.39 -3.05 -17.97
N LEU A 64 2.50 -2.65 -17.06
CA LEU A 64 2.09 -1.26 -16.86
C LEU A 64 2.88 -0.55 -15.75
N ALA A 65 3.90 -1.18 -15.16
CA ALA A 65 4.67 -0.59 -14.05
C ALA A 65 5.29 0.76 -14.40
N ALA A 66 5.89 0.89 -15.59
CA ALA A 66 6.49 2.14 -16.04
C ALA A 66 5.45 3.26 -16.24
N GLU A 67 4.33 2.95 -16.90
CA GLU A 67 3.28 3.93 -17.23
C GLU A 67 2.49 4.33 -15.98
N LYS A 68 1.90 3.36 -15.28
CA LYS A 68 1.03 3.63 -14.12
C LYS A 68 1.84 3.97 -12.88
N GLY A 69 3.06 3.46 -12.74
CA GLY A 69 3.93 3.76 -11.60
C GLY A 69 4.33 5.24 -11.55
N ALA A 70 4.45 5.91 -12.69
CA ALA A 70 4.70 7.35 -12.74
C ALA A 70 3.59 8.18 -12.04
N GLU A 71 2.35 7.69 -12.08
CA GLU A 71 1.19 8.32 -11.43
C GLU A 71 1.08 8.00 -9.94
N ALA A 72 1.78 6.97 -9.45
CA ALA A 72 1.67 6.49 -8.08
C ALA A 72 2.48 7.35 -7.10
N ASP A 73 2.01 7.47 -5.86
CA ASP A 73 2.82 7.96 -4.74
C ASP A 73 3.66 6.82 -4.14
N LEU A 74 3.19 5.57 -4.29
CA LEU A 74 3.90 4.36 -3.89
C LEU A 74 3.63 3.22 -4.86
N ILE A 75 4.70 2.56 -5.27
CA ILE A 75 4.69 1.36 -6.11
C ILE A 75 4.94 0.15 -5.23
N LEU A 76 3.99 -0.79 -5.23
CA LEU A 76 4.10 -2.07 -4.53
C LEU A 76 4.21 -3.19 -5.55
N LEU A 77 5.28 -3.96 -5.50
CA LEU A 77 5.49 -5.12 -6.34
C LEU A 77 5.03 -6.38 -5.60
N GLY A 78 4.22 -7.21 -6.26
CA GLY A 78 3.89 -8.52 -5.75
C GLY A 78 5.16 -9.38 -5.60
N PRO A 79 5.22 -10.31 -4.62
CA PRO A 79 6.42 -11.09 -4.35
C PRO A 79 6.88 -11.94 -5.56
N GLN A 80 5.95 -12.31 -6.44
CA GLN A 80 6.22 -13.07 -7.66
C GLN A 80 7.08 -12.31 -8.67
N ILE A 81 7.04 -10.97 -8.65
CA ILE A 81 7.74 -10.11 -9.62
C ILE A 81 8.87 -9.32 -8.94
N ALA A 82 9.28 -9.73 -7.74
CA ALA A 82 10.30 -9.03 -6.95
C ALA A 82 11.62 -8.82 -7.68
N TYR A 83 11.95 -9.69 -8.65
CA TYR A 83 13.14 -9.56 -9.50
C TYR A 83 13.14 -8.28 -10.35
N THR A 84 11.97 -7.69 -10.61
CA THR A 84 11.82 -6.44 -11.38
C THR A 84 12.13 -5.18 -10.56
N LEU A 85 12.32 -5.30 -9.23
CA LEU A 85 12.50 -4.16 -8.32
C LEU A 85 13.56 -3.18 -8.79
N ALA A 86 14.77 -3.68 -9.08
CA ALA A 86 15.89 -2.84 -9.50
C ALA A 86 15.62 -2.13 -10.83
N GLU A 87 14.91 -2.79 -11.75
CA GLU A 87 14.53 -2.21 -13.03
C GLU A 87 13.50 -1.10 -12.86
N VAL A 88 12.44 -1.33 -12.08
CA VAL A 88 11.39 -0.34 -11.83
C VAL A 88 11.95 0.88 -11.08
N GLN A 89 12.83 0.67 -10.10
CA GLN A 89 13.52 1.78 -9.41
C GLN A 89 14.40 2.59 -10.36
N LYS A 90 15.06 1.95 -11.33
CA LYS A 90 15.85 2.65 -12.34
C LYS A 90 14.97 3.46 -13.31
N GLN A 91 13.81 2.93 -13.68
CA GLN A 91 12.84 3.61 -14.56
C GLN A 91 12.12 4.76 -13.85
N LEU A 92 11.85 4.62 -12.55
CA LEU A 92 11.09 5.57 -11.74
C LEU A 92 11.89 6.00 -10.49
N PRO A 93 13.05 6.66 -10.65
CA PRO A 93 13.99 6.91 -9.56
C PRO A 93 13.45 7.81 -8.44
N ASN A 94 12.42 8.60 -8.74
CA ASN A 94 11.79 9.52 -7.79
C ASN A 94 10.55 8.92 -7.10
N LYS A 95 10.27 7.64 -7.31
CA LYS A 95 9.11 6.96 -6.73
C LYS A 95 9.59 5.90 -5.74
N PRO A 96 8.99 5.82 -4.53
CA PRO A 96 9.26 4.69 -3.66
C PRO A 96 8.69 3.42 -4.29
N VAL A 97 9.54 2.39 -4.37
CA VAL A 97 9.19 1.06 -4.90
C VAL A 97 9.56 0.03 -3.85
N GLU A 98 8.58 -0.75 -3.41
CA GLU A 98 8.74 -1.78 -2.38
C GLU A 98 8.14 -3.10 -2.85
N VAL A 99 8.69 -4.21 -2.36
CA VAL A 99 8.10 -5.55 -2.57
C VAL A 99 7.17 -5.85 -1.40
N ILE A 100 5.97 -6.33 -1.70
CA ILE A 100 5.03 -6.78 -0.66
C ILE A 100 5.61 -8.01 0.02
N ASP A 101 5.64 -7.98 1.36
CA ASP A 101 6.03 -9.14 2.17
C ASP A 101 5.23 -10.39 1.75
N SER A 102 5.94 -11.48 1.50
CA SER A 102 5.36 -12.70 0.96
C SER A 102 4.38 -13.37 1.94
N ALA A 103 4.60 -13.24 3.25
CA ALA A 103 3.71 -13.78 4.26
C ALA A 103 2.41 -12.97 4.37
N LEU A 104 2.49 -11.63 4.31
CA LEU A 104 1.31 -10.76 4.24
C LEU A 104 0.50 -11.01 2.96
N TYR A 105 1.18 -11.15 1.82
CA TYR A 105 0.55 -11.45 0.54
C TYR A 105 -0.16 -12.81 0.56
N GLY A 106 0.52 -13.86 1.04
CA GLY A 106 -0.03 -15.21 1.14
C GLY A 106 -1.22 -15.32 2.09
N LYS A 107 -1.26 -14.51 3.16
CA LYS A 107 -2.40 -14.42 4.10
C LYS A 107 -3.50 -13.47 3.65
N LEU A 108 -3.31 -12.75 2.54
CA LEU A 108 -4.21 -11.69 2.07
C LEU A 108 -4.47 -10.62 3.16
N ASP A 109 -3.44 -10.30 3.94
CA ASP A 109 -3.54 -9.35 5.05
C ASP A 109 -3.54 -7.89 4.55
N GLY A 110 -4.72 -7.42 4.17
CA GLY A 110 -4.90 -6.06 3.68
C GLY A 110 -4.54 -4.98 4.71
N LEU A 111 -4.66 -5.25 6.02
CA LEU A 111 -4.30 -4.27 7.05
C LEU A 111 -2.78 -4.18 7.20
N GLY A 112 -2.10 -5.32 7.23
CA GLY A 112 -0.64 -5.39 7.29
C GLY A 112 0.01 -4.67 6.11
N VAL A 113 -0.46 -4.95 4.89
CA VAL A 113 0.07 -4.30 3.68
C VAL A 113 -0.23 -2.80 3.66
N LEU A 114 -1.44 -2.38 4.08
CA LEU A 114 -1.78 -0.95 4.17
C LEU A 114 -0.89 -0.21 5.18
N LYS A 115 -0.62 -0.80 6.35
CA LYS A 115 0.28 -0.21 7.34
C LYS A 115 1.70 -0.06 6.81
N ALA A 116 2.23 -1.10 6.15
CA ALA A 116 3.54 -1.05 5.51
C ALA A 116 3.60 0.05 4.45
N ALA A 117 2.59 0.14 3.59
CA ALA A 117 2.49 1.15 2.54
C ALA A 117 2.51 2.58 3.09
N VAL A 118 1.67 2.86 4.10
CA VAL A 118 1.61 4.18 4.76
C VAL A 118 2.94 4.53 5.43
N ALA A 119 3.59 3.55 6.06
CA ALA A 119 4.90 3.76 6.67
C ALA A 119 5.98 4.11 5.63
N THR A 120 5.97 3.48 4.45
CA THR A 120 6.89 3.80 3.35
C THR A 120 6.65 5.21 2.81
N ILE A 121 5.39 5.58 2.56
CA ILE A 121 5.03 6.94 2.09
C ILE A 121 5.52 7.99 3.09
N LYS A 122 5.39 7.72 4.40
CA LYS A 122 5.87 8.64 5.43
C LYS A 122 7.40 8.81 5.36
N LYS A 123 8.16 7.71 5.26
CA LYS A 123 9.63 7.76 5.17
C LYS A 123 10.13 8.48 3.92
N ALA A 124 9.42 8.36 2.80
CA ALA A 124 9.82 9.01 1.55
C ALA A 124 9.57 10.53 1.53
N ASN A 125 8.71 11.04 2.41
CA ASN A 125 8.39 12.47 2.53
C ASN A 125 9.13 13.17 3.70
N GLN A 126 10.01 12.45 4.39
CA GLN A 126 10.86 12.96 5.47
C GLN A 126 12.28 13.14 4.99
#